data_AF-A0A6V2DI38-F1
#
_entry.id   AF-A0A6V2DI38-F1
#
_cell.length_a   1.000
_cell.length_b   1.000
_cell.length_c   1.000
_cell.angle_alpha   90.00
_cell.angle_beta   90.00
_cell.angle_gamma   90.00
#
_symmetry.space_group_name_H-M   'P 1'
#
loop_
_entity.id
_entity.type
_entity.pdbx_description
1 polymer ?
#
loop_
_entity_poly.entity_id
_entity_poly.type
_entity_poly.pdbx_seq_one_letter_code
_entity_poly.pdbx_strand_id
1 'polypeptide(L)'
;MRLSTLAQLLLLTSSTTVAWTTVPNNANTCRSLSQTTSLNASRGAKKWSRKKAWLEKRGFTEESEPLSATTSTNSSSETSSSSSSGLCTVVGGGRIGSLLSSKGETILLKRGDTIDPDGSGPILLATRNDALDSIVDNCPPNRRKDLVFLQNGYLDTFLESKGLLDNTQALLYLSVPALGVEAVDGITSVNPEGLTASTGEWAQALSDRLGSLDLKCNVVGMEEYRPAMFEKLIWISTYMLVGTAKSCTSVGQAGSDYTALVESVVTELVTAVSKKEGISFPEGTMARLAAYTDVVSDFPCGVKEFEWRNQYFYNLGDEECPIHNGLLRECAEGGKLGFELP
;
A
#
# COMPACT_ATOMS: atom_id res chain seq x y z
N MET A 1 -47.87 -19.11 -22.03
CA MET A 1 -48.76 -20.28 -21.91
C MET A 1 -49.03 -20.82 -23.31
N ARG A 2 -48.95 -22.16 -23.50
CA ARG A 2 -48.53 -22.90 -24.72
C ARG A 2 -46.99 -22.86 -24.87
N LEU A 3 -46.23 -23.95 -25.00
CA LEU A 3 -46.49 -25.36 -25.33
C LEU A 3 -45.32 -26.22 -24.79
N SER A 4 -45.64 -27.46 -24.38
CA SER A 4 -44.92 -28.75 -24.52
C SER A 4 -43.39 -28.76 -24.70
N THR A 5 -42.61 -29.69 -24.16
CA THR A 5 -42.78 -31.16 -24.29
C THR A 5 -41.80 -31.90 -23.36
N LEU A 6 -42.23 -33.04 -22.80
CA LEU A 6 -41.42 -34.05 -22.12
C LEU A 6 -40.37 -34.70 -23.06
N ALA A 7 -39.25 -35.17 -22.50
CA ALA A 7 -38.68 -36.48 -22.84
C ALA A 7 -37.75 -37.00 -21.73
N GLN A 8 -37.89 -38.29 -21.43
CA GLN A 8 -37.21 -39.11 -20.42
C GLN A 8 -35.90 -39.74 -20.93
N LEU A 9 -35.13 -40.23 -19.94
CA LEU A 9 -34.28 -41.44 -19.94
C LEU A 9 -32.91 -41.38 -20.66
N LEU A 10 -31.82 -41.59 -19.91
CA LEU A 10 -31.15 -42.91 -19.79
C LEU A 10 -29.84 -42.80 -18.99
N LEU A 11 -29.72 -43.67 -17.98
CA LEU A 11 -28.47 -44.10 -17.37
C LEU A 11 -27.63 -44.88 -18.39
N LEU A 12 -26.31 -44.74 -18.35
CA LEU A 12 -25.37 -45.86 -18.43
C LEU A 12 -23.97 -45.41 -17.96
N THR A 13 -23.43 -46.23 -17.07
CA THR A 13 -22.11 -46.21 -16.46
C THR A 13 -21.01 -46.53 -17.47
N SER A 14 -19.81 -45.94 -17.31
CA SER A 14 -18.56 -46.52 -17.83
C SER A 14 -17.38 -46.04 -16.99
N SER A 15 -16.77 -47.00 -16.28
CA SER A 15 -15.49 -46.89 -15.59
C SER A 15 -14.34 -46.88 -16.60
N THR A 16 -13.36 -45.99 -16.41
CA THR A 16 -12.00 -46.21 -16.91
C THR A 16 -10.97 -45.68 -15.92
N THR A 17 -10.32 -46.65 -15.28
CA THR A 17 -9.02 -46.60 -14.62
C THR A 17 -7.96 -46.08 -15.60
N VAL A 18 -7.13 -45.13 -15.19
CA VAL A 18 -5.86 -44.83 -15.89
C VAL A 18 -4.71 -45.06 -14.92
N ALA A 19 -3.83 -45.95 -15.38
CA ALA A 19 -2.68 -46.48 -14.69
C ALA A 19 -1.53 -45.48 -14.57
N TRP A 20 -0.72 -45.74 -13.55
CA TRP A 20 0.59 -45.16 -13.33
C TRP A 20 1.55 -45.57 -14.45
N THR A 21 2.22 -44.61 -15.06
CA THR A 21 3.41 -44.84 -15.91
C THR A 21 4.54 -43.92 -15.50
N THR A 22 5.54 -44.55 -14.88
CA THR A 22 7.00 -44.34 -14.98
C THR A 22 7.54 -42.99 -15.47
N VAL A 23 8.32 -42.39 -14.57
CA VAL A 23 9.28 -41.28 -14.72
C VAL A 23 10.35 -41.58 -15.78
N PRO A 24 10.68 -40.60 -16.65
CA PRO A 24 12.03 -40.46 -17.20
C PRO A 24 12.75 -39.30 -16.51
N ASN A 25 13.93 -39.62 -15.97
CA ASN A 25 14.93 -38.71 -15.45
C ASN A 25 15.26 -37.63 -16.50
N ASN A 26 15.08 -36.35 -16.17
CA ASN A 26 15.64 -35.27 -16.98
C ASN A 26 16.22 -34.17 -16.09
N ALA A 27 17.52 -34.26 -15.85
CA ALA A 27 18.32 -33.25 -15.19
C ALA A 27 18.49 -32.05 -16.12
N ASN A 28 17.54 -31.10 -16.11
CA ASN A 28 17.73 -29.80 -16.77
C ASN A 28 16.91 -28.62 -16.18
N THR A 29 16.21 -28.81 -15.06
CA THR A 29 15.35 -27.77 -14.47
C THR A 29 16.07 -26.81 -13.50
N CYS A 30 17.39 -26.93 -13.31
CA CYS A 30 18.13 -26.14 -12.32
C CYS A 30 18.82 -24.88 -12.87
N ARG A 31 18.67 -24.53 -14.16
CA ARG A 31 19.33 -23.35 -14.76
C ARG A 31 18.46 -22.11 -14.99
N SER A 32 17.12 -22.19 -14.91
CA SER A 32 16.26 -21.03 -15.21
C SER A 32 15.98 -20.12 -14.00
N LEU A 33 15.94 -20.67 -12.78
CA LEU A 33 15.68 -19.90 -11.55
C LEU A 33 16.87 -19.03 -11.10
N SER A 34 18.10 -19.44 -11.41
CA SER A 34 19.31 -18.66 -11.08
C SER A 34 19.54 -17.47 -12.03
N GLN A 35 19.06 -17.55 -13.27
CA GLN A 35 19.17 -16.44 -14.23
C GLN A 35 18.17 -15.32 -13.92
N THR A 36 16.94 -15.62 -13.49
CA THR A 36 15.93 -14.59 -13.17
C THR A 36 16.28 -13.81 -11.89
N THR A 37 16.83 -14.50 -10.88
CA THR A 37 17.31 -13.89 -9.63
C THR A 37 18.56 -13.04 -9.86
N SER A 38 19.50 -13.50 -10.69
CA SER A 38 20.67 -12.73 -11.12
C SER A 38 20.31 -11.47 -11.91
N LEU A 39 19.33 -11.55 -12.83
CA LEU A 39 18.87 -10.40 -13.62
C LEU A 39 18.20 -9.33 -12.75
N ASN A 40 17.39 -9.72 -11.76
CA ASN A 40 16.74 -8.79 -10.82
C ASN A 40 17.74 -8.14 -9.85
N ALA A 41 18.73 -8.90 -9.35
CA ALA A 41 19.82 -8.36 -8.55
C ALA A 41 20.69 -7.38 -9.37
N SER A 42 20.94 -7.67 -10.66
CA SER A 42 21.70 -6.77 -11.56
C SER A 42 20.97 -5.46 -11.86
N ARG A 43 19.62 -5.46 -11.86
CA ARG A 43 18.80 -4.26 -11.99
C ARG A 43 18.82 -3.40 -10.74
N GLY A 44 18.80 -4.03 -9.55
CA GLY A 44 18.98 -3.35 -8.26
C GLY A 44 20.36 -2.69 -8.10
N ALA A 45 21.43 -3.36 -8.53
CA ALA A 45 22.77 -2.78 -8.53
C ALA A 45 22.88 -1.56 -9.47
N LYS A 46 22.30 -1.66 -10.68
CA LYS A 46 22.20 -0.52 -11.63
C LYS A 46 21.34 0.63 -11.08
N LYS A 47 20.36 0.34 -10.22
CA LYS A 47 19.47 1.31 -9.55
C LYS A 47 20.22 2.15 -8.51
N TRP A 48 21.09 1.53 -7.72
CA TRP A 48 21.97 2.25 -6.77
C TRP A 48 22.96 3.16 -7.50
N SER A 49 23.58 2.67 -8.59
CA SER A 49 24.52 3.48 -9.38
C SER A 49 23.86 4.72 -10.03
N ARG A 50 22.60 4.63 -10.47
CA ARG A 50 21.87 5.77 -11.03
C ARG A 50 21.45 6.79 -9.97
N LYS A 51 20.99 6.32 -8.79
CA LYS A 51 20.71 7.18 -7.64
C LYS A 51 21.96 7.91 -7.16
N LYS A 52 23.10 7.20 -7.09
CA LYS A 52 24.40 7.77 -6.73
C LYS A 52 24.85 8.83 -7.74
N ALA A 53 24.77 8.56 -9.05
CA ALA A 53 25.09 9.54 -10.09
C ALA A 53 24.14 10.76 -10.10
N TRP A 54 22.88 10.58 -9.67
CA TRP A 54 21.91 11.68 -9.53
C TRP A 54 22.24 12.57 -8.31
N LEU A 55 22.66 11.98 -7.19
CA LEU A 55 23.08 12.71 -5.98
C LEU A 55 24.39 13.48 -6.21
N GLU A 56 25.38 12.84 -6.84
CA GLU A 56 26.69 13.45 -7.14
C GLU A 56 26.57 14.67 -8.08
N LYS A 57 25.69 14.61 -9.10
CA LYS A 57 25.43 15.73 -10.01
C LYS A 57 24.82 16.97 -9.33
N ARG A 58 24.28 16.82 -8.13
CA ARG A 58 23.59 17.89 -7.38
C ARG A 58 24.33 18.29 -6.10
N GLY A 59 25.60 17.88 -5.96
CA GLY A 59 26.45 18.30 -4.86
C GLY A 59 26.18 17.59 -3.53
N PHE A 60 25.42 16.49 -3.54
CA PHE A 60 25.23 15.65 -2.37
C PHE A 60 26.28 14.52 -2.41
N THR A 61 27.39 14.71 -1.68
CA THR A 61 28.37 13.65 -1.41
C THR A 61 28.14 13.11 0.00
N GLU A 62 27.94 11.80 0.13
CA GLU A 62 28.05 11.12 1.43
C GLU A 62 29.52 11.22 1.90
N GLU A 63 29.80 12.09 2.87
CA GLU A 63 31.07 12.04 3.60
C GLU A 63 30.96 10.98 4.69
N SER A 64 31.68 9.87 4.52
CA SER A 64 32.38 9.24 5.65
C SER A 64 33.53 8.37 5.15
N GLU A 65 34.72 8.62 5.70
CA GLU A 65 35.78 7.64 5.89
C GLU A 65 36.16 7.68 7.38
N PRO A 66 36.54 6.53 7.99
CA PRO A 66 36.55 6.37 9.44
C PRO A 66 37.90 6.75 10.05
N LEU A 67 37.88 7.47 11.18
CA LEU A 67 39.06 7.71 12.01
C LEU A 67 38.98 6.96 13.34
N SER A 68 39.94 6.05 13.46
CA SER A 68 40.53 5.35 14.61
C SER A 68 40.03 5.63 16.03
N ALA A 69 39.88 4.52 16.75
CA ALA A 69 39.74 4.36 18.18
C ALA A 69 40.63 5.27 19.04
N THR A 70 40.04 5.81 20.11
CA THR A 70 40.77 6.13 21.35
C THR A 70 39.86 5.83 22.54
N THR A 71 40.39 4.99 23.41
CA THR A 71 39.81 4.47 24.64
C THR A 71 39.61 5.59 25.67
N SER A 72 38.39 5.76 26.17
CA SER A 72 38.11 6.50 27.39
C SER A 72 36.99 5.81 28.15
N THR A 73 37.39 5.09 29.19
CA THR A 73 36.54 4.57 30.26
C THR A 73 35.77 5.69 30.93
N ASN A 74 34.45 5.61 30.96
CA ASN A 74 33.65 6.19 32.03
C ASN A 74 32.51 5.23 32.39
N SER A 75 32.65 4.68 33.59
CA SER A 75 31.65 3.92 34.33
C SER A 75 30.56 4.86 34.82
N SER A 76 29.33 4.65 34.33
CA SER A 76 28.12 5.13 34.96
C SER A 76 27.03 4.09 34.77
N SER A 77 26.49 3.65 35.90
CA SER A 77 25.48 2.64 36.09
C SER A 77 24.23 2.86 35.23
N GLU A 78 24.08 2.07 34.19
CA GLU A 78 22.82 1.92 33.47
C GLU A 78 21.92 1.00 34.29
N THR A 79 20.94 1.62 34.96
CA THR A 79 19.70 0.94 35.31
C THR A 79 19.03 0.61 33.98
N SER A 80 18.98 -0.68 33.67
CA SER A 80 18.26 -1.24 32.54
C SER A 80 16.78 -0.85 32.62
N SER A 81 16.43 0.28 32.01
CA SER A 81 15.06 0.48 31.56
C SER A 81 14.89 -0.44 30.37
N SER A 82 14.29 -1.60 30.61
CA SER A 82 13.71 -2.39 29.53
C SER A 82 12.67 -1.48 28.88
N SER A 83 13.05 -0.79 27.80
CA SER A 83 12.09 -0.17 26.91
C SER A 83 11.22 -1.32 26.41
N SER A 84 10.02 -1.45 26.98
CA SER A 84 9.02 -2.36 26.46
C SER A 84 8.74 -1.88 25.04
N SER A 85 9.40 -2.47 24.05
CA SER A 85 8.92 -2.40 22.68
C SER A 85 7.55 -3.07 22.73
N GLY A 86 6.50 -2.27 22.89
CA GLY A 86 5.19 -2.75 23.29
C GLY A 86 4.72 -3.88 22.39
N LEU A 87 4.22 -4.95 23.00
CA LEU A 87 3.60 -6.07 22.30
C LEU A 87 2.63 -5.54 21.25
N CYS A 88 2.75 -6.03 20.02
CA CYS A 88 1.90 -5.63 18.90
C CYS A 88 1.23 -6.85 18.28
N THR A 89 -0.05 -6.74 17.95
CA THR A 89 -0.73 -7.75 17.15
C THR A 89 -0.75 -7.28 15.69
N VAL A 90 -0.36 -8.14 14.75
CA VAL A 90 -0.44 -7.87 13.31
C VAL A 90 -1.40 -8.85 12.68
N VAL A 91 -2.43 -8.36 12.01
CA VAL A 91 -3.39 -9.19 11.27
C VAL A 91 -3.01 -9.19 9.80
N GLY A 92 -2.64 -10.36 9.27
CA GLY A 92 -2.32 -10.57 7.86
C GLY A 92 -0.82 -10.76 7.59
N GLY A 93 -0.38 -12.00 7.37
CA GLY A 93 1.00 -12.37 7.02
C GLY A 93 1.43 -12.05 5.58
N GLY A 94 0.91 -10.98 4.98
CA GLY A 94 1.32 -10.51 3.67
C GLY A 94 2.68 -9.80 3.70
N ARG A 95 3.01 -9.08 2.62
CA ARG A 95 4.27 -8.31 2.50
C ARG A 95 4.42 -7.29 3.63
N ILE A 96 3.39 -6.48 3.86
CA ILE A 96 3.36 -5.45 4.91
C ILE A 96 3.37 -6.07 6.30
N GLY A 97 2.48 -7.04 6.58
CA GLY A 97 2.42 -7.63 7.91
C GLY A 97 3.67 -8.42 8.29
N SER A 98 4.31 -9.08 7.32
CA SER A 98 5.60 -9.76 7.58
C SER A 98 6.73 -8.79 7.85
N LEU A 99 6.76 -7.63 7.16
CA LEU A 99 7.70 -6.55 7.45
C LEU A 99 7.48 -6.03 8.89
N LEU A 100 6.24 -5.70 9.25
CA LEU A 100 5.89 -5.16 10.57
C LEU A 100 6.15 -6.17 11.70
N SER A 101 6.07 -7.48 11.41
CA SER A 101 6.34 -8.54 12.38
C SER A 101 7.83 -8.92 12.49
N SER A 102 8.71 -8.32 11.68
CA SER A 102 10.13 -8.72 11.61
C SER A 102 11.00 -8.17 12.74
N LYS A 103 10.50 -7.18 13.48
CA LYS A 103 11.19 -6.52 14.60
C LYS A 103 10.25 -6.35 15.77
N GLY A 104 10.81 -6.48 16.99
CA GLY A 104 10.12 -6.38 18.27
C GLY A 104 9.07 -7.46 18.52
N GLU A 105 8.52 -7.47 19.73
CA GLU A 105 7.58 -8.51 20.16
C GLU A 105 6.24 -8.39 19.40
N THR A 106 5.87 -9.44 18.65
CA THR A 106 4.71 -9.43 17.75
C THR A 106 3.93 -10.74 17.79
N ILE A 107 2.60 -10.64 17.85
CA ILE A 107 1.67 -11.73 17.56
C ILE A 107 1.17 -11.56 16.13
N LEU A 108 1.63 -12.43 15.22
CA LEU A 108 1.17 -12.44 13.83
C LEU A 108 -0.03 -13.36 13.66
N LEU A 109 -1.20 -12.77 13.41
CA LEU A 109 -2.44 -13.48 13.12
C LEU A 109 -2.62 -13.67 11.62
N LYS A 110 -2.92 -14.90 11.21
CA LYS A 110 -3.25 -15.30 9.84
C LYS A 110 -4.74 -15.59 9.71
N ARG A 111 -5.15 -16.03 8.53
CA ARG A 111 -6.56 -16.36 8.25
C ARG A 111 -7.04 -17.46 9.20
N GLY A 112 -8.10 -17.19 9.93
CA GLY A 112 -8.72 -18.12 10.89
C GLY A 112 -8.24 -17.93 12.33
N ASP A 113 -7.17 -17.18 12.55
CA ASP A 113 -6.73 -16.83 13.90
C ASP A 113 -7.63 -15.72 14.49
N THR A 114 -7.73 -15.66 15.81
CA THR A 114 -8.60 -14.73 16.53
C THR A 114 -7.78 -13.71 17.33
N ILE A 115 -8.30 -12.48 17.41
CA ILE A 115 -7.76 -11.46 18.31
C ILE A 115 -8.06 -11.86 19.75
N ASP A 116 -7.04 -11.85 20.59
CA ASP A 116 -7.17 -12.15 22.02
C ASP A 116 -8.00 -11.06 22.74
N PRO A 117 -9.15 -11.41 23.36
CA PRO A 117 -9.95 -10.44 24.10
C PRO A 117 -9.24 -9.82 25.31
N ASP A 118 -8.27 -10.53 25.89
CA ASP A 118 -7.49 -10.10 27.07
C ASP A 118 -6.12 -9.52 26.68
N GLY A 119 -5.81 -9.48 25.39
CA GLY A 119 -4.58 -8.89 24.88
C GLY A 119 -4.53 -7.37 25.06
N SER A 120 -3.34 -6.80 24.89
CA SER A 120 -3.10 -5.36 24.97
C SER A 120 -2.30 -4.84 23.77
N GLY A 121 -2.20 -3.53 23.64
CA GLY A 121 -1.44 -2.87 22.58
C GLY A 121 -2.17 -2.79 21.23
N PRO A 122 -1.51 -2.22 20.22
CA PRO A 122 -2.10 -1.96 18.91
C PRO A 122 -2.32 -3.24 18.10
N ILE A 123 -3.39 -3.24 17.30
CA ILE A 123 -3.74 -4.30 16.35
C ILE A 123 -3.61 -3.74 14.93
N LEU A 124 -2.47 -3.99 14.29
CA LEU A 124 -2.15 -3.49 12.95
C LEU A 124 -2.83 -4.33 11.87
N LEU A 125 -3.73 -3.71 11.11
CA LEU A 125 -4.46 -4.39 10.04
C LEU A 125 -3.66 -4.35 8.74
N ALA A 126 -2.87 -5.39 8.47
CA ALA A 126 -2.05 -5.53 7.27
C ALA A 126 -2.71 -6.42 6.19
N THR A 127 -4.04 -6.35 6.10
CA THR A 127 -4.86 -7.07 5.12
C THR A 127 -5.35 -6.16 3.98
N ARG A 128 -5.90 -6.77 2.93
CA ARG A 128 -6.69 -6.06 1.92
C ARG A 128 -7.99 -5.51 2.50
N ASN A 129 -8.56 -4.52 1.82
CA ASN A 129 -9.78 -3.84 2.23
C ASN A 129 -11.00 -4.79 2.29
N ASP A 130 -11.07 -5.78 1.40
CA ASP A 130 -12.15 -6.78 1.34
C ASP A 130 -12.21 -7.71 2.58
N ALA A 131 -11.14 -7.77 3.37
CA ALA A 131 -11.11 -8.54 4.61
C ALA A 131 -11.58 -7.73 5.83
N LEU A 132 -11.62 -6.39 5.74
CA LEU A 132 -11.82 -5.52 6.90
C LEU A 132 -13.13 -5.79 7.63
N ASP A 133 -14.22 -5.99 6.89
CA ASP A 133 -15.55 -6.22 7.46
C ASP A 133 -15.54 -7.43 8.41
N SER A 134 -15.03 -8.56 7.92
CA SER A 134 -14.91 -9.79 8.73
C SER A 134 -13.96 -9.65 9.91
N ILE A 135 -12.90 -8.84 9.80
CA ILE A 135 -11.95 -8.63 10.90
C ILE A 135 -12.59 -7.78 12.00
N VAL A 136 -13.29 -6.70 11.62
CA VAL A 136 -13.98 -5.82 12.56
C VAL A 136 -15.10 -6.58 13.28
N ASP A 137 -15.88 -7.38 12.56
CA ASP A 137 -17.00 -8.12 13.13
C ASP A 137 -16.53 -9.20 14.12
N ASN A 138 -15.41 -9.86 13.84
CA ASN A 138 -14.80 -10.86 14.72
C ASN A 138 -13.89 -10.27 15.80
N CYS A 139 -13.59 -8.97 15.76
CA CYS A 139 -12.78 -8.31 16.77
C CYS A 139 -13.58 -8.18 18.08
N PRO A 140 -13.03 -8.65 19.23
CA PRO A 140 -13.65 -8.45 20.53
C PRO A 140 -14.06 -6.99 20.75
N PRO A 141 -15.31 -6.68 21.17
CA PRO A 141 -15.78 -5.30 21.25
C PRO A 141 -14.88 -4.36 22.07
N ASN A 142 -14.29 -4.85 23.15
CA ASN A 142 -13.37 -4.10 24.00
C ASN A 142 -12.01 -3.80 23.34
N ARG A 143 -11.64 -4.55 22.29
CA ARG A 143 -10.38 -4.40 21.54
C ARG A 143 -10.55 -3.61 20.24
N ARG A 144 -11.78 -3.27 19.83
CA ARG A 144 -12.02 -2.55 18.55
C ARG A 144 -11.33 -1.20 18.48
N LYS A 145 -11.23 -0.47 19.59
CA LYS A 145 -10.48 0.80 19.67
C LYS A 145 -8.99 0.64 19.36
N ASP A 146 -8.45 -0.57 19.52
CA ASP A 146 -7.03 -0.86 19.28
C ASP A 146 -6.71 -1.21 17.82
N LEU A 147 -7.72 -1.28 16.95
CA LEU A 147 -7.53 -1.51 15.53
C LEU A 147 -6.86 -0.29 14.89
N VAL A 148 -5.78 -0.56 14.16
CA VAL A 148 -5.00 0.42 13.39
C VAL A 148 -5.15 0.11 11.91
N PHE A 149 -5.78 1.03 11.18
CA PHE A 149 -6.07 0.86 9.76
C PHE A 149 -4.90 1.32 8.89
N LEU A 150 -4.38 0.41 8.07
CA LEU A 150 -3.19 0.63 7.21
C LEU A 150 -3.53 0.61 5.71
N GLN A 151 -4.83 0.62 5.38
CA GLN A 151 -5.32 0.38 4.05
C GLN A 151 -5.05 1.56 3.11
N ASN A 152 -4.90 1.25 1.82
CA ASN A 152 -4.94 2.28 0.79
C ASN A 152 -6.40 2.57 0.43
N GLY A 153 -6.69 3.84 0.15
CA GLY A 153 -8.01 4.27 -0.30
C GLY A 153 -8.74 5.16 0.71
N TYR A 154 -9.98 5.49 0.38
CA TYR A 154 -10.94 6.23 1.19
C TYR A 154 -11.68 5.26 2.10
N LEU A 155 -11.46 5.36 3.41
CA LEU A 155 -12.03 4.43 4.39
C LEU A 155 -13.24 4.99 5.14
N ASP A 156 -13.49 6.31 5.08
CA ASP A 156 -14.49 6.97 5.92
C ASP A 156 -15.86 6.30 5.88
N THR A 157 -16.39 5.99 4.69
CA THR A 157 -17.70 5.34 4.57
C THR A 157 -17.74 4.01 5.32
N PHE A 158 -16.67 3.22 5.25
CA PHE A 158 -16.55 1.97 5.98
C PHE A 158 -16.41 2.21 7.49
N LEU A 159 -15.49 3.10 7.89
CA LEU A 159 -15.23 3.38 9.30
C LEU A 159 -16.44 3.98 10.00
N GLU A 160 -17.14 4.92 9.35
CA GLU A 160 -18.39 5.52 9.84
C GLU A 160 -19.46 4.45 10.05
N SER A 161 -19.65 3.55 9.08
CA SER A 161 -20.63 2.46 9.18
C SER A 161 -20.37 1.50 10.36
N LYS A 162 -19.12 1.44 10.83
CA LYS A 162 -18.70 0.60 11.97
C LYS A 162 -18.52 1.39 13.27
N GLY A 163 -18.68 2.71 13.25
CA GLY A 163 -18.42 3.59 14.39
C GLY A 163 -16.93 3.65 14.79
N LEU A 164 -16.03 3.62 13.81
CA LEU A 164 -14.57 3.51 13.98
C LEU A 164 -13.81 4.69 13.33
N LEU A 165 -14.46 5.84 13.10
CA LEU A 165 -13.78 7.02 12.52
C LEU A 165 -12.64 7.53 13.40
N ASP A 166 -12.80 7.43 14.72
CA ASP A 166 -11.80 7.89 15.71
C ASP A 166 -10.66 6.88 15.93
N ASN A 167 -10.70 5.72 15.27
CA ASN A 167 -9.62 4.75 15.37
C ASN A 167 -8.32 5.29 14.77
N THR A 168 -7.22 4.64 15.14
CA THR A 168 -5.93 4.98 14.55
C THR A 168 -5.90 4.63 13.07
N GLN A 169 -5.47 5.58 12.24
CA GLN A 169 -5.37 5.41 10.79
C GLN A 169 -3.97 5.81 10.32
N ALA A 170 -3.47 5.15 9.27
CA ALA A 170 -2.15 5.40 8.73
C ALA A 170 -2.12 5.42 7.20
N LEU A 171 -1.44 6.43 6.66
CA LEU A 171 -1.16 6.61 5.25
C LEU A 171 0.23 6.08 4.95
N LEU A 172 0.34 4.77 4.71
CA LEU A 172 1.65 4.18 4.38
C LEU A 172 2.14 4.66 3.01
N TYR A 173 3.18 5.48 2.97
CA TYR A 173 3.95 5.79 1.77
C TYR A 173 5.20 4.92 1.78
N LEU A 174 5.02 3.64 1.48
CA LEU A 174 6.12 2.70 1.35
C LEU A 174 5.72 1.57 0.41
N SER A 175 6.71 0.91 -0.18
CA SER A 175 6.49 -0.22 -1.06
C SER A 175 7.35 -1.40 -0.64
N VAL A 176 6.73 -2.57 -0.52
CA VAL A 176 7.44 -3.84 -0.34
C VAL A 176 7.27 -4.62 -1.65
N PRO A 177 8.31 -4.68 -2.52
CA PRO A 177 8.15 -5.26 -3.85
C PRO A 177 7.76 -6.75 -3.81
N ALA A 178 8.41 -7.51 -2.92
CA ALA A 178 8.13 -8.92 -2.68
C ALA A 178 8.37 -9.28 -1.21
N LEU A 179 7.85 -10.43 -0.78
CA LEU A 179 8.04 -10.91 0.59
C LEU A 179 9.53 -11.11 0.88
N GLY A 180 10.01 -10.58 2.01
CA GLY A 180 11.42 -10.65 2.41
C GLY A 180 12.35 -9.69 1.67
N VAL A 181 11.83 -8.86 0.77
CA VAL A 181 12.58 -7.76 0.16
C VAL A 181 12.44 -6.52 1.04
N GLU A 182 13.54 -5.77 1.20
CA GLU A 182 13.53 -4.51 1.93
C GLU A 182 12.48 -3.54 1.39
N ALA A 183 11.87 -2.80 2.31
CA ALA A 183 10.91 -1.78 1.97
C ALA A 183 11.60 -0.59 1.32
N VAL A 184 10.93 0.00 0.34
CA VAL A 184 11.26 1.32 -0.19
C VAL A 184 10.42 2.32 0.58
N ASP A 185 11.06 3.15 1.39
CA ASP A 185 10.41 4.23 2.13
C ASP A 185 10.00 5.39 1.21
N GLY A 186 8.94 6.09 1.57
CA GLY A 186 8.36 7.24 0.87
C GLY A 186 9.11 8.55 1.14
N ILE A 187 10.43 8.47 1.29
CA ILE A 187 11.31 9.63 1.38
C ILE A 187 11.49 10.19 -0.02
N THR A 188 11.17 11.47 -0.21
CA THR A 188 11.24 12.14 -1.50
C THR A 188 12.22 13.30 -1.48
N SER A 189 12.46 13.91 -2.65
CA SER A 189 13.30 15.12 -2.78
C SER A 189 12.70 16.36 -2.10
N VAL A 190 11.39 16.35 -1.83
CA VAL A 190 10.65 17.47 -1.23
C VAL A 190 10.10 17.14 0.17
N ASN A 191 10.19 15.88 0.60
CA ASN A 191 9.82 15.39 1.93
C ASN A 191 10.91 14.44 2.45
N PRO A 192 12.08 14.95 2.88
CA PRO A 192 13.16 14.14 3.45
C PRO A 192 12.76 13.44 4.76
N GLU A 193 11.76 13.97 5.46
CA GLU A 193 11.12 13.39 6.64
C GLU A 193 10.23 12.18 6.31
N GLY A 194 9.95 11.92 5.03
CA GLY A 194 9.08 10.84 4.56
C GLY A 194 7.60 11.24 4.54
N LEU A 195 6.84 10.64 3.62
CA LEU A 195 5.41 10.95 3.44
C LEU A 195 4.46 10.12 4.31
N THR A 196 4.94 9.02 4.92
CA THR A 196 4.09 8.19 5.77
C THR A 196 3.59 9.01 6.96
N ALA A 197 2.28 8.99 7.20
CA ALA A 197 1.65 9.72 8.29
C ALA A 197 0.63 8.85 9.03
N SER A 198 0.47 9.08 10.33
CA SER A 198 -0.50 8.38 11.17
C SER A 198 -1.16 9.31 12.17
N THR A 199 -2.40 9.01 12.55
CA THR A 199 -3.19 9.78 13.52
C THR A 199 -4.01 8.84 14.41
N GLY A 200 -4.33 9.26 15.64
CA GLY A 200 -5.10 8.48 16.63
C GLY A 200 -4.28 7.87 17.78
N GLU A 201 -4.97 7.14 18.66
CA GLU A 201 -4.44 6.57 19.93
C GLU A 201 -3.09 5.84 19.77
N TRP A 202 -2.95 5.04 18.71
CA TRP A 202 -1.80 4.17 18.47
C TRP A 202 -0.81 4.71 17.43
N ALA A 203 -0.95 5.96 17.01
CA ALA A 203 -0.09 6.57 15.99
C ALA A 203 1.39 6.55 16.39
N GLN A 204 1.70 6.91 17.65
CA GLN A 204 3.07 6.86 18.15
C GLN A 204 3.63 5.43 18.16
N ALA A 205 2.84 4.45 18.60
CA ALA A 205 3.28 3.05 18.62
C ALA A 205 3.56 2.51 17.20
N LEU A 206 2.77 2.92 16.20
CA LEU A 206 3.04 2.61 14.80
C LEU A 206 4.30 3.32 14.30
N SER A 207 4.51 4.59 14.66
CA SER A 207 5.71 5.34 14.29
C SER A 207 6.97 4.70 14.87
N ASP A 208 6.97 4.33 16.15
CA ASP A 208 8.09 3.63 16.79
C ASP A 208 8.36 2.26 16.13
N ARG A 209 7.30 1.53 15.76
CA ARG A 209 7.41 0.26 15.02
C ARG A 209 8.09 0.46 13.67
N LEU A 210 7.66 1.45 12.89
CA LEU A 210 8.27 1.77 11.60
C LEU A 210 9.71 2.28 11.77
N GLY A 211 9.98 3.08 12.79
CA GLY A 211 11.32 3.55 13.14
C GLY A 211 12.28 2.40 13.46
N SER A 212 11.81 1.33 14.12
CA SER A 212 12.62 0.12 14.36
C SER A 212 13.01 -0.67 13.09
N LEU A 213 12.38 -0.32 11.97
CA LEU A 213 12.63 -0.85 10.62
C LEU A 213 13.36 0.17 9.73
N ASP A 214 13.88 1.26 10.31
CA ASP A 214 14.48 2.39 9.60
C ASP A 214 13.54 3.08 8.59
N LEU A 215 12.22 3.02 8.86
CA LEU A 215 11.18 3.66 8.06
C LEU A 215 10.63 4.89 8.77
N LYS A 216 10.29 5.92 8.00
CA LYS A 216 9.70 7.16 8.51
C LYS A 216 8.20 7.04 8.72
N CYS A 217 7.71 7.75 9.74
CA CYS A 217 6.29 7.89 10.01
C CYS A 217 6.02 9.15 10.85
N ASN A 218 5.35 10.12 10.27
CA ASN A 218 4.94 11.34 10.94
C ASN A 218 3.69 11.07 11.79
N VAL A 219 3.73 11.40 13.07
CA VAL A 219 2.56 11.38 13.95
C VAL A 219 1.93 12.76 13.90
N VAL A 220 0.71 12.84 13.36
CA VAL A 220 0.07 14.12 13.03
C VAL A 220 -1.35 14.19 13.59
N GLY A 221 -1.84 15.42 13.81
CA GLY A 221 -3.24 15.66 14.17
C GLY A 221 -4.19 15.43 13.00
N MET A 222 -5.50 15.36 13.28
CA MET A 222 -6.52 15.13 12.25
C MET A 222 -6.54 16.23 11.17
N GLU A 223 -6.27 17.49 11.55
CA GLU A 223 -6.23 18.63 10.62
C GLU A 223 -5.13 18.48 9.55
N GLU A 224 -3.98 17.90 9.92
CA GLU A 224 -2.87 17.62 9.00
C GLU A 224 -3.08 16.29 8.25
N TYR A 225 -3.65 15.30 8.94
CA TYR A 225 -3.93 13.98 8.37
C TYR A 225 -4.94 14.07 7.22
N ARG A 226 -5.99 14.89 7.37
CA ARG A 226 -7.12 14.91 6.44
C ARG A 226 -6.72 15.33 5.01
N PRO A 227 -6.02 16.46 4.78
CA PRO A 227 -5.49 16.77 3.45
C PRO A 227 -4.50 15.73 2.93
N ALA A 228 -3.63 15.19 3.77
CA ALA A 228 -2.65 14.17 3.37
C ALA A 228 -3.32 12.86 2.90
N MET A 229 -4.44 12.47 3.53
CA MET A 229 -5.24 11.30 3.16
C MET A 229 -5.81 11.47 1.76
N PHE A 230 -6.44 12.62 1.49
CA PHE A 230 -6.95 12.91 0.15
C PHE A 230 -5.84 13.07 -0.88
N GLU A 231 -4.70 13.65 -0.53
CA GLU A 231 -3.56 13.75 -1.43
C GLU A 231 -3.09 12.37 -1.89
N LYS A 232 -3.00 11.40 -0.95
CA LYS A 232 -2.69 10.00 -1.29
C LYS A 232 -3.77 9.34 -2.15
N LEU A 233 -5.04 9.63 -1.87
CA LEU A 233 -6.18 9.13 -2.64
C LEU A 233 -6.19 9.69 -4.08
N ILE A 234 -5.87 10.96 -4.24
CA ILE A 234 -5.71 11.64 -5.53
C ILE A 234 -4.55 11.02 -6.29
N TRP A 235 -3.39 10.79 -5.65
CA TRP A 235 -2.26 10.13 -6.29
C TRP A 235 -2.65 8.77 -6.89
N ILE A 236 -3.26 7.91 -6.08
CA ILE A 236 -3.56 6.54 -6.51
C ILE A 236 -4.66 6.51 -7.58
N SER A 237 -5.63 7.41 -7.50
CA SER A 237 -6.76 7.49 -8.45
C SER A 237 -6.38 8.21 -9.74
N THR A 238 -5.34 9.05 -9.74
CA THR A 238 -4.84 9.70 -10.96
C THR A 238 -3.81 8.84 -11.68
N TYR A 239 -2.68 8.51 -11.05
CA TYR A 239 -1.56 7.88 -11.77
C TYR A 239 -1.89 6.47 -12.26
N MET A 240 -2.67 5.71 -11.50
CA MET A 240 -3.12 4.38 -11.94
C MET A 240 -4.17 4.48 -13.04
N LEU A 241 -5.10 5.44 -12.96
CA LEU A 241 -6.15 5.63 -13.95
C LEU A 241 -5.60 6.15 -15.27
N VAL A 242 -4.81 7.23 -15.25
CA VAL A 242 -4.16 7.78 -16.45
C VAL A 242 -3.31 6.71 -17.12
N GLY A 243 -2.49 6.00 -16.34
CA GLY A 243 -1.67 4.93 -16.88
C GLY A 243 -2.49 3.78 -17.47
N THR A 244 -3.62 3.41 -16.85
CA THR A 244 -4.52 2.38 -17.41
C THR A 244 -5.17 2.87 -18.71
N ALA A 245 -5.73 4.09 -18.71
CA ALA A 245 -6.37 4.70 -19.87
C ALA A 245 -5.41 4.81 -21.05
N LYS A 246 -4.14 5.16 -20.79
CA LYS A 246 -3.11 5.35 -21.82
C LYS A 246 -2.20 4.14 -22.02
N SER A 247 -2.53 3.00 -21.43
CA SER A 247 -1.79 1.74 -21.57
C SER A 247 -0.31 1.84 -21.17
N CYS A 248 0.00 2.70 -20.20
CA CYS A 248 1.31 2.80 -19.59
C CYS A 248 1.62 1.53 -18.79
N THR A 249 2.89 1.14 -18.80
CA THR A 249 3.37 -0.02 -18.03
C THR A 249 3.56 0.30 -16.54
N SER A 250 3.82 1.57 -16.21
CA SER A 250 4.07 2.01 -14.84
C SER A 250 3.58 3.43 -14.56
N VAL A 251 3.43 3.76 -13.28
CA VAL A 251 3.04 5.11 -12.83
C VAL A 251 4.08 6.16 -13.19
N GLY A 252 5.37 5.80 -13.25
CA GLY A 252 6.42 6.69 -13.74
C GLY A 252 6.23 7.05 -15.20
N GLN A 253 5.89 6.07 -16.05
CA GLN A 253 5.57 6.33 -17.45
C GLN A 253 4.32 7.21 -17.61
N ALA A 254 3.27 6.97 -16.81
CA ALA A 254 2.10 7.84 -16.80
C ALA A 254 2.45 9.29 -16.44
N GLY A 255 3.32 9.48 -15.43
CA GLY A 255 3.80 10.79 -15.00
C GLY A 255 4.66 11.51 -16.04
N SER A 256 5.50 10.79 -16.79
CA SER A 256 6.41 11.37 -17.78
C SER A 256 5.76 11.61 -19.14
N ASP A 257 5.02 10.63 -19.65
CA ASP A 257 4.52 10.65 -21.03
C ASP A 257 3.20 11.43 -21.13
N TYR A 258 2.47 11.56 -20.02
CA TYR A 258 1.15 12.19 -19.94
C TYR A 258 1.06 13.24 -18.83
N THR A 259 2.16 13.96 -18.56
CA THR A 259 2.25 14.97 -17.48
C THR A 259 1.09 15.95 -17.45
N ALA A 260 0.75 16.56 -18.59
CA ALA A 260 -0.34 17.54 -18.65
C ALA A 260 -1.72 16.94 -18.29
N LEU A 261 -1.97 15.67 -18.65
CA LEU A 261 -3.20 14.98 -18.29
C LEU A 261 -3.22 14.65 -16.79
N VAL A 262 -2.09 14.17 -16.25
CA VAL A 262 -1.94 13.94 -14.80
C VAL A 262 -2.19 15.23 -14.02
N GLU A 263 -1.55 16.34 -14.39
CA GLU A 263 -1.72 17.64 -13.75
C GLU A 263 -3.17 18.14 -13.81
N SER A 264 -3.84 17.95 -14.95
CA SER A 264 -5.25 18.32 -15.12
C SER A 264 -6.16 17.52 -14.18
N VAL A 265 -5.97 16.20 -14.09
CA VAL A 265 -6.75 15.35 -13.17
C VAL A 265 -6.44 15.70 -11.71
N VAL A 266 -5.17 15.87 -11.33
CA VAL A 266 -4.81 16.26 -9.96
C VAL A 266 -5.48 17.61 -9.59
N THR A 267 -5.42 18.60 -10.47
CA THR A 267 -6.01 19.93 -10.24
C THR A 267 -7.52 19.85 -10.07
N GLU A 268 -8.19 19.08 -10.93
CA GLU A 268 -9.62 18.77 -10.84
C GLU A 268 -9.97 18.16 -9.49
N LEU A 269 -9.31 17.05 -9.12
CA LEU A 269 -9.64 16.32 -7.90
C LEU A 269 -9.32 17.13 -6.63
N VAL A 270 -8.23 17.91 -6.62
CA VAL A 270 -7.92 18.84 -5.52
C VAL A 270 -9.03 19.87 -5.34
N THR A 271 -9.53 20.43 -6.44
CA THR A 271 -10.60 21.44 -6.40
C THR A 271 -11.92 20.83 -5.93
N ALA A 272 -12.30 19.68 -6.48
CA ALA A 272 -13.52 18.96 -6.11
C ALA A 272 -13.51 18.56 -4.64
N VAL A 273 -12.40 18.02 -4.13
CA VAL A 273 -12.23 17.68 -2.71
C VAL A 273 -12.28 18.92 -1.83
N SER A 274 -11.54 19.98 -2.17
CA SER A 274 -11.51 21.21 -1.37
C SER A 274 -12.91 21.80 -1.20
N LYS A 275 -13.70 21.80 -2.28
CA LYS A 275 -15.11 22.25 -2.25
C LYS A 275 -16.00 21.32 -1.44
N LYS A 276 -15.88 20.00 -1.63
CA LYS A 276 -16.74 18.99 -0.98
C LYS A 276 -16.50 18.89 0.52
N GLU A 277 -15.23 18.86 0.91
CA GLU A 277 -14.79 18.56 2.27
C GLU A 277 -14.51 19.83 3.09
N GLY A 278 -14.46 21.01 2.44
CA GLY A 278 -14.12 22.26 3.10
C GLY A 278 -12.68 22.31 3.62
N ILE A 279 -11.78 21.55 2.98
CA ILE A 279 -10.36 21.49 3.36
C ILE A 279 -9.49 22.32 2.41
N SER A 280 -8.30 22.69 2.86
CA SER A 280 -7.26 23.31 2.04
C SER A 280 -6.05 22.41 1.97
N PHE A 281 -5.54 22.17 0.76
CA PHE A 281 -4.31 21.40 0.57
C PHE A 281 -3.08 22.30 0.79
N PRO A 282 -2.00 21.78 1.39
CA PRO A 282 -0.75 22.51 1.47
C PRO A 282 -0.20 22.82 0.06
N GLU A 283 0.43 23.98 -0.09
CA GLU A 283 1.12 24.38 -1.31
C GLU A 283 2.09 23.27 -1.78
N GLY A 284 2.22 23.08 -3.10
CA GLY A 284 3.14 22.07 -3.65
C GLY A 284 2.58 20.65 -3.74
N THR A 285 1.25 20.47 -3.64
CA THR A 285 0.57 19.17 -3.82
C THR A 285 1.07 18.41 -5.04
N MET A 286 1.06 19.03 -6.23
CA MET A 286 1.54 18.37 -7.45
C MET A 286 3.03 17.97 -7.37
N ALA A 287 3.87 18.82 -6.78
CA ALA A 287 5.30 18.54 -6.63
C ALA A 287 5.54 17.34 -5.71
N ARG A 288 4.81 17.23 -4.59
CA ARG A 288 4.87 16.07 -3.68
C ARG A 288 4.42 14.79 -4.37
N LEU A 289 3.30 14.84 -5.10
CA LEU A 289 2.79 13.69 -5.84
C LEU A 289 3.75 13.21 -6.94
N ALA A 290 4.36 14.13 -7.68
CA ALA A 290 5.38 13.81 -8.68
C ALA A 290 6.63 13.20 -8.01
N ALA A 291 7.12 13.81 -6.93
CA ALA A 291 8.31 13.33 -6.22
C ALA A 291 8.10 11.93 -5.61
N TYR A 292 6.90 11.62 -5.11
CA TYR A 292 6.58 10.25 -4.70
C TYR A 292 6.54 9.29 -5.88
N THR A 293 5.97 9.71 -7.01
CA THR A 293 5.95 8.90 -8.24
C THR A 293 7.36 8.53 -8.70
N ASP A 294 8.34 9.42 -8.56
CA ASP A 294 9.74 9.11 -8.87
C ASP A 294 10.28 7.94 -8.02
N VAL A 295 9.94 7.91 -6.72
CA VAL A 295 10.33 6.85 -5.78
C VAL A 295 9.76 5.49 -6.19
N VAL A 296 8.51 5.47 -6.66
CA VAL A 296 7.79 4.25 -7.05
C VAL A 296 7.56 4.14 -8.57
N SER A 297 8.45 4.70 -9.37
CA SER A 297 8.29 4.87 -10.83
C SER A 297 8.03 3.58 -11.61
N ASP A 298 8.52 2.44 -11.12
CA ASP A 298 8.30 1.11 -11.73
C ASP A 298 6.97 0.45 -11.30
N PHE A 299 6.18 1.08 -10.41
CA PHE A 299 4.94 0.48 -9.91
C PHE A 299 3.91 0.34 -11.04
N PRO A 300 3.31 -0.85 -11.23
CA PRO A 300 2.42 -1.09 -12.35
C PRO A 300 1.11 -0.31 -12.23
N CYS A 301 0.62 0.21 -13.36
CA CYS A 301 -0.70 0.81 -13.44
C CYS A 301 -1.80 -0.24 -13.34
N GLY A 302 -2.97 0.19 -12.86
CA GLY A 302 -4.17 -0.64 -12.85
C GLY A 302 -5.25 -0.05 -11.95
N VAL A 303 -6.44 0.16 -12.52
CA VAL A 303 -7.63 0.52 -11.76
C VAL A 303 -8.18 -0.72 -11.06
N LYS A 304 -8.19 -0.71 -9.73
CA LYS A 304 -8.62 -1.81 -8.86
C LYS A 304 -9.26 -1.24 -7.60
N GLU A 305 -10.00 -2.07 -6.87
CA GLU A 305 -10.60 -1.69 -5.57
C GLU A 305 -11.39 -0.38 -5.73
N PHE A 306 -12.28 -0.35 -6.74
CA PHE A 306 -12.99 0.85 -7.18
C PHE A 306 -13.64 1.57 -6.01
N GLU A 307 -14.33 0.80 -5.16
CA GLU A 307 -15.08 1.26 -4.00
C GLU A 307 -14.22 2.05 -3.03
N TRP A 308 -12.94 1.71 -2.96
CA TRP A 308 -11.99 2.28 -2.01
C TRP A 308 -11.13 3.38 -2.63
N ARG A 309 -11.06 3.49 -3.95
CA ARG A 309 -10.12 4.42 -4.61
C ARG A 309 -10.84 5.46 -5.44
N ASN A 310 -11.54 5.01 -6.47
CA ASN A 310 -12.09 5.89 -7.50
C ASN A 310 -13.56 6.24 -7.23
N GLN A 311 -14.28 5.43 -6.44
CA GLN A 311 -15.71 5.63 -6.20
C GLN A 311 -16.02 6.95 -5.50
N TYR A 312 -15.18 7.39 -4.56
CA TYR A 312 -15.35 8.70 -3.91
C TYR A 312 -15.44 9.83 -4.94
N PHE A 313 -14.47 9.93 -5.86
CA PHE A 313 -14.46 10.95 -6.91
C PHE A 313 -15.57 10.74 -7.94
N TYR A 314 -15.83 9.48 -8.32
CA TYR A 314 -16.92 9.14 -9.23
C TYR A 314 -18.27 9.66 -8.73
N ASN A 315 -18.54 9.48 -7.42
CA ASN A 315 -19.76 9.92 -6.77
C ASN A 315 -19.87 11.45 -6.61
N LEU A 316 -18.80 12.23 -6.83
CA LEU A 316 -18.89 13.70 -6.91
C LEU A 316 -19.57 14.16 -8.20
N GLY A 317 -19.67 13.28 -9.20
CA GLY A 317 -20.37 13.53 -10.46
C GLY A 317 -19.51 14.16 -11.55
N ASP A 318 -20.03 14.13 -12.77
CA ASP A 318 -19.32 14.58 -13.98
C ASP A 318 -19.12 16.10 -14.03
N GLU A 319 -19.89 16.88 -13.26
CA GLU A 319 -19.69 18.33 -13.18
C GLU A 319 -18.44 18.67 -12.35
N GLU A 320 -18.18 17.93 -11.27
CA GLU A 320 -17.04 18.16 -10.38
C GLU A 320 -15.78 17.41 -10.82
N CYS A 321 -15.95 16.23 -11.45
CA CYS A 321 -14.84 15.35 -11.86
C CYS A 321 -14.95 14.89 -13.33
N PRO A 322 -15.11 15.80 -14.32
CA PRO A 322 -15.34 15.44 -15.72
C PRO A 322 -14.21 14.62 -16.34
N ILE A 323 -12.95 14.97 -16.08
CA ILE A 323 -11.79 14.30 -16.67
C ILE A 323 -11.61 12.93 -16.04
N HIS A 324 -11.60 12.85 -14.70
CA HIS A 324 -11.46 11.60 -13.98
C HIS A 324 -12.55 10.59 -14.37
N ASN A 325 -13.82 11.00 -14.36
CA ASN A 325 -14.93 10.10 -14.69
C ASN A 325 -14.94 9.73 -16.18
N GLY A 326 -14.54 10.66 -17.06
CA GLY A 326 -14.31 10.39 -18.47
C GLY A 326 -13.27 9.28 -18.70
N LEU A 327 -12.13 9.34 -17.99
CA LEU A 327 -11.08 8.33 -18.09
C LEU A 327 -11.53 6.96 -17.56
N LEU A 328 -12.35 6.91 -16.50
CA LEU A 328 -12.94 5.67 -16.02
C LEU A 328 -13.83 5.03 -17.08
N ARG A 329 -14.69 5.83 -17.74
CA ARG A 329 -15.53 5.36 -18.85
C ARG A 329 -14.70 4.90 -20.05
N GLU A 330 -13.65 5.64 -20.42
CA GLU A 330 -12.68 5.23 -21.46
C GLU A 330 -12.06 3.86 -21.14
N CYS A 331 -11.69 3.63 -19.88
CA CYS A 331 -11.17 2.33 -19.44
C CYS A 331 -12.23 1.24 -19.52
N ALA A 332 -13.48 1.52 -19.14
CA ALA A 332 -14.59 0.57 -19.20
C ALA A 332 -14.90 0.17 -20.64
N GLU A 333 -15.09 1.15 -21.54
CA GLU A 333 -15.33 0.95 -22.97
C GLU A 333 -14.17 0.19 -23.65
N GLY A 334 -12.94 0.46 -23.21
CA GLY A 334 -11.74 -0.24 -23.66
C GLY A 334 -11.53 -1.63 -23.06
N GLY A 335 -12.44 -2.13 -22.22
CA GLY A 335 -12.33 -3.44 -21.56
C GLY A 335 -11.15 -3.56 -20.59
N LYS A 336 -10.68 -2.43 -20.03
CA LYS A 336 -9.49 -2.34 -19.17
C LYS A 336 -9.82 -2.48 -17.68
N LEU A 337 -11.10 -2.43 -17.31
CA LEU A 337 -11.55 -2.58 -15.94
C LEU A 337 -11.91 -4.05 -15.66
N GLY A 338 -11.55 -4.53 -14.47
CA GLY A 338 -11.95 -5.86 -13.98
C GLY A 338 -13.33 -5.87 -13.31
N PHE A 339 -14.12 -4.82 -13.48
CA PHE A 339 -15.41 -4.59 -12.85
C PHE A 339 -16.26 -3.66 -13.73
N GLU A 340 -17.58 -3.65 -13.52
CA GLU A 340 -18.50 -2.72 -14.17
C GLU A 340 -18.60 -1.43 -13.35
N LEU A 341 -18.67 -0.29 -14.04
CA LEU A 341 -18.95 0.98 -13.37
C LEU A 341 -20.43 1.03 -12.95
N PRO A 342 -20.77 1.68 -11.82
CA PRO A 342 -22.15 1.78 -11.32
C PRO A 342 -23.14 2.46 -12.27
#